data_AF-A0A2E9QAX4-F1
#
_entry.id   AF-A0A2E9QAX4-F1
#
_cell.length_a   1.000
_cell.length_b   1.000
_cell.length_c   1.000
_cell.angle_alpha   90.00
_cell.angle_beta   90.00
_cell.angle_gamma   90.00
#
_symmetry.space_group_name_H-M   'P 1'
#
loop_
_entity.id
_entity.type
_entity.pdbx_description
1 polymer ?
#
loop_
_entity_poly.entity_id
_entity_poly.type
_entity_poly.pdbx_seq_one_letter_code
_entity_poly.pdbx_strand_id
1 'polypeptide(L)'
;MKEDSKMSTASSSTATVMDPESLEEKVHPEEVQPEELTLEQLEEVFDVLSEITDRISLMNSVYESNLDQAFEDLKQFSHTVRQWSADQIPQDIRRFYLSHLTFHREIIADIIAEARSLLMEERREYLKTLVRYHKDYCSWLDTMEKSLSRA
;
A
#
# COMPACT_ATOMS: atom_id res chain seq x y z
N MET A 1 67.28 24.23 11.78
CA MET A 1 65.99 24.53 11.11
C MET A 1 65.54 23.21 10.50
N LYS A 2 64.67 22.49 11.24
CA LYS A 2 63.29 22.14 10.85
C LYS A 2 63.23 21.35 9.53
N GLU A 3 63.06 20.03 9.65
CA GLU A 3 62.17 19.27 8.78
C GLU A 3 61.86 17.91 9.44
N ASP A 4 60.68 17.85 10.07
CA ASP A 4 60.06 16.64 10.60
C ASP A 4 59.62 15.74 9.44
N SER A 5 60.27 14.58 9.31
CA SER A 5 59.88 13.53 8.38
C SER A 5 58.87 12.61 9.06
N LYS A 6 57.59 12.74 8.72
CA LYS A 6 56.51 11.86 9.19
C LYS A 6 56.66 10.47 8.57
N MET A 7 56.87 9.47 9.43
CA MET A 7 56.76 8.04 9.09
C MET A 7 55.29 7.62 9.02
N SER A 8 54.93 6.98 7.91
CA SER A 8 53.73 6.14 7.76
C SER A 8 53.90 4.83 8.53
N THR A 9 52.88 4.45 9.30
CA THR A 9 52.56 3.04 9.58
C THR A 9 51.05 2.85 9.51
N ALA A 10 50.66 1.91 8.64
CA ALA A 10 49.30 1.43 8.48
C ALA A 10 49.01 0.32 9.51
N SER A 11 47.77 0.27 10.03
CA SER A 11 46.85 -0.88 9.91
C SER A 11 45.88 -1.00 11.09
N SER A 12 44.65 -1.41 10.73
CA SER A 12 43.64 -2.11 11.55
C SER A 12 42.80 -1.22 12.48
N SER A 13 41.47 -1.23 12.49
CA SER A 13 40.48 -2.11 11.85
C SER A 13 39.27 -1.26 11.50
N THR A 14 38.89 -1.18 10.22
CA THR A 14 37.54 -0.73 9.87
C THR A 14 36.65 -1.95 10.06
N ALA A 15 35.91 -1.97 11.17
CA ALA A 15 34.76 -2.84 11.27
C ALA A 15 33.76 -2.39 10.19
N THR A 16 33.67 -3.15 9.10
CA THR A 16 32.52 -3.11 8.21
C THR A 16 31.33 -3.58 9.03
N VAL A 17 30.67 -2.62 9.69
CA VAL A 17 29.33 -2.82 10.22
C VAL A 17 28.47 -3.03 8.98
N MET A 18 27.95 -4.25 8.88
CA MET A 18 26.97 -4.67 7.89
C MET A 18 25.90 -3.59 7.77
N ASP A 19 25.67 -3.10 6.55
CA ASP A 19 24.49 -2.31 6.21
C ASP A 19 23.23 -3.08 6.68
N PRO A 20 22.47 -2.55 7.65
CA PRO A 20 21.18 -3.11 7.98
C PRO A 20 20.19 -2.63 6.92
N GLU A 21 19.62 -3.59 6.20
CA GLU A 21 18.45 -3.43 5.35
C GLU A 21 18.63 -2.39 4.22
N SER A 22 18.88 -2.91 3.01
CA SER A 22 18.30 -2.32 1.81
C SER A 22 16.81 -2.13 2.08
N LEU A 23 16.43 -0.93 2.52
CA LEU A 23 15.06 -0.46 2.47
C LEU A 23 14.72 -0.45 0.99
N GLU A 24 14.18 -1.57 0.48
CA GLU A 24 13.54 -1.60 -0.82
C GLU A 24 12.46 -0.53 -0.76
N GLU A 25 12.75 0.60 -1.40
CA GLU A 25 11.87 1.74 -1.50
C GLU A 25 10.65 1.26 -2.29
N LYS A 26 9.60 0.89 -1.56
CA LYS A 26 8.37 0.37 -2.15
C LYS A 26 7.82 1.39 -3.12
N VAL A 27 7.49 0.95 -4.32
CA VAL A 27 6.91 1.83 -5.33
C VAL A 27 5.53 2.31 -4.89
N HIS A 28 5.39 3.62 -4.72
CA HIS A 28 4.10 4.23 -4.44
C HIS A 28 3.29 4.39 -5.73
N PRO A 29 1.95 4.22 -5.69
CA PRO A 29 1.12 4.33 -6.89
C PRO A 29 1.17 5.72 -7.55
N GLU A 30 1.61 6.76 -6.84
CA GLU A 30 1.73 8.13 -7.36
C GLU A 30 2.96 8.32 -8.27
N GLU A 31 3.91 7.40 -8.21
CA GLU A 31 5.21 7.51 -8.85
C GLU A 31 5.27 6.72 -10.17
N VAL A 32 4.22 5.96 -10.48
CA VAL A 32 4.17 5.06 -11.65
C VAL A 32 3.15 5.54 -12.68
N GLN A 33 3.54 5.47 -13.95
CA GLN A 33 2.58 5.62 -15.05
C GLN A 33 1.89 4.28 -15.33
N PRO A 34 0.55 4.23 -15.38
CA PRO A 34 -0.18 2.98 -15.54
C PRO A 34 0.13 2.26 -16.87
N GLU A 35 0.55 2.97 -17.91
CA GLU A 35 0.88 2.42 -19.23
C GLU A 35 2.20 1.64 -19.29
N GLU A 36 3.12 1.92 -18.37
CA GLU A 36 4.47 1.31 -18.32
C GLU A 36 4.61 0.34 -17.14
N LEU A 37 3.50 0.05 -16.47
CA LEU A 37 3.47 -0.66 -15.21
C LEU A 37 3.85 -2.14 -15.41
N THR A 38 4.90 -2.59 -14.73
CA THR A 38 5.32 -4.00 -14.77
C THR A 38 4.55 -4.82 -13.74
N LEU A 39 4.60 -6.16 -13.86
CA LEU A 39 4.00 -7.05 -12.85
C LEU A 39 4.63 -6.84 -11.46
N GLU A 40 5.96 -6.70 -11.40
CA GLU A 40 6.70 -6.48 -10.14
C GLU A 40 6.30 -5.16 -9.48
N GLN A 41 6.22 -4.07 -10.25
CA GLN A 41 5.75 -2.78 -9.74
C GLN A 41 4.29 -2.85 -9.25
N LEU A 42 3.47 -3.65 -9.93
CA LEU A 42 2.08 -3.83 -9.51
C LEU A 42 1.96 -4.61 -8.20
N GLU A 43 2.82 -5.61 -8.00
CA GLU A 43 2.94 -6.33 -6.74
C GLU A 43 3.30 -5.37 -5.60
N GLU A 44 4.33 -4.55 -5.78
CA GLU A 44 4.73 -3.55 -4.77
C GLU A 44 3.62 -2.54 -4.45
N VAL A 45 2.88 -2.09 -5.46
CA VAL A 45 1.71 -1.22 -5.26
C VAL A 45 0.65 -1.92 -4.40
N PHE A 46 0.39 -3.21 -4.62
CA PHE A 46 -0.58 -3.95 -3.81
C PHE A 46 -0.06 -4.37 -2.44
N ASP A 47 1.26 -4.45 -2.25
CA ASP A 47 1.86 -4.59 -0.92
C ASP A 47 1.57 -3.36 -0.07
N VAL A 48 1.67 -2.15 -0.64
CA VAL A 48 1.27 -0.91 0.05
C VAL A 48 -0.21 -0.95 0.45
N LEU A 49 -1.08 -1.43 -0.44
CA LEU A 49 -2.51 -1.58 -0.12
C LEU A 49 -2.73 -2.56 1.03
N SER A 50 -2.02 -3.69 1.02
CA SER A 50 -2.11 -4.73 2.04
C SER A 50 -1.71 -4.19 3.41
N GLU A 51 -0.60 -3.45 3.50
CA GLU A 51 -0.15 -2.79 4.74
C GLU A 51 -1.18 -1.78 5.26
N ILE A 52 -1.78 -0.99 4.36
CA ILE A 52 -2.84 -0.06 4.73
C ILE A 52 -4.03 -0.83 5.32
N THR A 53 -4.48 -1.91 4.68
CA THR A 53 -5.60 -2.71 5.16
C THR A 53 -5.31 -3.42 6.47
N ASP A 54 -4.08 -3.89 6.68
CA ASP A 54 -3.67 -4.55 7.91
C ASP A 54 -3.75 -3.58 9.09
N ARG A 55 -3.30 -2.33 8.93
CA ARG A 55 -3.46 -1.31 9.98
C ARG A 55 -4.94 -0.98 10.25
N ILE A 56 -5.79 -0.96 9.21
CA ILE A 56 -7.23 -0.74 9.37
C ILE A 56 -7.92 -1.92 10.05
N SER A 57 -7.44 -3.15 9.84
CA SER A 57 -7.97 -4.35 10.52
C SER A 57 -7.86 -4.23 12.05
N LEU A 58 -6.86 -3.48 12.54
CA LEU A 58 -6.68 -3.16 13.95
C LEU A 58 -7.72 -2.15 14.50
N MET A 59 -8.76 -1.81 13.74
CA MET A 59 -9.82 -0.89 14.16
C MET A 59 -10.52 -1.30 15.46
N ASN A 60 -10.61 -2.60 15.75
CA ASN A 60 -11.16 -3.10 17.03
C ASN A 60 -10.08 -3.57 18.01
N SER A 61 -8.83 -3.23 17.74
CA SER A 61 -7.74 -3.51 18.66
C SER A 61 -7.88 -2.64 19.90
N VAL A 62 -7.56 -3.22 21.06
CA VAL A 62 -7.43 -2.48 22.33
C VAL A 62 -6.14 -1.64 22.39
N TYR A 63 -5.23 -1.83 21.43
CA TYR A 63 -3.99 -1.08 21.32
C TYR A 63 -4.20 0.24 20.59
N GLU A 64 -3.39 1.26 20.91
CA GLU A 64 -3.34 2.49 20.12
C GLU A 64 -2.93 2.17 18.68
N SER A 65 -3.85 2.40 17.76
CA SER A 65 -3.64 2.32 16.32
C SER A 65 -3.82 3.71 15.71
N ASN A 66 -2.91 4.07 14.81
CA ASN A 66 -3.01 5.33 14.05
C ASN A 66 -4.00 5.17 12.89
N LEU A 67 -5.27 4.97 13.24
CA LEU A 67 -6.34 4.76 12.25
C LEU A 67 -6.57 6.00 11.41
N ASP A 68 -6.40 7.21 11.96
CA ASP A 68 -6.55 8.45 11.18
C ASP A 68 -5.60 8.46 9.97
N GLN A 69 -4.32 8.18 10.21
CA GLN A 69 -3.35 8.08 9.12
C GLN A 69 -3.69 6.92 8.18
N ALA A 70 -4.10 5.77 8.73
CA ALA A 70 -4.42 4.61 7.89
C ALA A 70 -5.58 4.84 6.93
N PHE A 71 -6.61 5.56 7.37
CA PHE A 71 -7.74 5.94 6.52
C PHE A 71 -7.37 7.02 5.50
N GLU A 72 -6.48 7.96 5.83
CA GLU A 72 -6.00 8.93 4.84
C GLU A 72 -5.12 8.27 3.78
N ASP A 73 -4.23 7.35 4.16
CA ASP A 73 -3.42 6.56 3.24
C ASP A 73 -4.30 5.72 2.31
N LEU A 74 -5.35 5.08 2.84
CA LEU A 74 -6.33 4.33 2.04
C LEU A 74 -7.05 5.23 1.02
N LYS A 75 -7.41 6.44 1.45
CA LYS A 75 -8.08 7.41 0.60
C LYS A 75 -7.16 7.91 -0.52
N GLN A 76 -5.91 8.21 -0.20
CA GLN A 76 -4.88 8.60 -1.17
C GLN A 76 -4.62 7.47 -2.16
N PHE A 77 -4.32 6.26 -1.69
CA PHE A 77 -4.13 5.09 -2.52
C PHE A 77 -5.31 4.88 -3.48
N SER A 78 -6.54 4.88 -2.93
CA SER A 78 -7.73 4.66 -3.75
C SER A 78 -7.97 5.80 -4.73
N HIS A 79 -7.65 7.04 -4.38
CA HIS A 79 -7.75 8.15 -5.30
C HIS A 79 -6.82 7.96 -6.49
N THR A 80 -5.56 7.62 -6.25
CA THR A 80 -4.54 7.41 -7.29
C THR A 80 -4.90 6.25 -8.21
N VAL A 81 -5.21 5.09 -7.66
CA VAL A 81 -5.57 3.89 -8.45
C VAL A 81 -6.86 4.11 -9.25
N ARG A 82 -7.81 4.93 -8.76
CA ARG A 82 -9.02 5.29 -9.50
C ARG A 82 -8.76 6.19 -10.71
N GLN A 83 -7.62 6.89 -10.76
CA GLN A 83 -7.23 7.68 -11.92
C GLN A 83 -6.68 6.82 -13.05
N TRP A 84 -6.25 5.58 -12.76
CA TRP A 84 -5.81 4.65 -13.78
C TRP A 84 -7.01 4.11 -14.56
N SER A 85 -7.09 4.49 -15.83
CA SER A 85 -8.07 3.93 -16.76
C SER A 85 -7.75 2.46 -17.02
N ALA A 86 -8.80 1.65 -17.14
CA ALA A 86 -8.70 0.24 -17.53
C ALA A 86 -7.89 0.03 -18.83
N ASP A 87 -7.98 0.99 -19.75
CA ASP A 87 -7.29 0.92 -21.04
C ASP A 87 -5.79 1.18 -20.92
N GLN A 88 -5.35 1.89 -19.87
CA GLN A 88 -3.94 2.19 -19.62
C GLN A 88 -3.19 0.99 -19.06
N ILE A 89 -3.87 0.10 -18.33
CA ILE A 89 -3.22 -1.08 -17.74
C ILE A 89 -2.79 -2.06 -18.85
N PRO A 90 -1.50 -2.48 -18.90
CA PRO A 90 -1.01 -3.44 -19.89
C PRO A 90 -1.78 -4.76 -19.88
N GLN A 91 -2.07 -5.28 -21.07
CA GLN A 91 -3.02 -6.39 -21.26
C GLN A 91 -2.63 -7.67 -20.52
N ASP A 92 -1.33 -7.93 -20.43
CA ASP A 92 -0.72 -9.08 -19.77
C ASP A 92 -0.89 -9.06 -18.25
N ILE A 93 -0.95 -7.87 -17.63
CA ILE A 93 -1.13 -7.72 -16.17
C ILE A 93 -2.56 -7.39 -15.74
N ARG A 94 -3.47 -7.04 -16.66
CA ARG A 94 -4.88 -6.69 -16.35
C ARG A 94 -5.60 -7.68 -15.45
N ARG A 95 -5.41 -8.98 -15.67
CA ARG A 95 -6.04 -10.03 -14.85
C ARG A 95 -5.51 -10.02 -13.42
N PHE A 96 -4.21 -9.82 -13.26
CA PHE A 96 -3.57 -9.72 -11.97
C PHE A 96 -4.04 -8.48 -11.21
N TYR A 97 -4.08 -7.34 -11.91
CA TYR A 97 -4.62 -6.08 -11.40
C TYR A 97 -6.05 -6.25 -10.88
N LEU A 98 -6.94 -6.79 -11.71
CA LEU A 98 -8.34 -6.95 -11.34
C LEU A 98 -8.52 -7.94 -10.18
N SER A 99 -7.74 -9.01 -10.15
CA SER A 99 -7.76 -9.99 -9.06
C SER A 99 -7.44 -9.34 -7.72
N HIS A 100 -6.43 -8.48 -7.65
CA HIS A 100 -6.04 -7.80 -6.42
C HIS A 100 -7.06 -6.77 -5.96
N LEU A 101 -7.63 -5.98 -6.88
CA LEU A 101 -8.71 -5.06 -6.54
C LEU A 101 -9.96 -5.79 -6.01
N THR A 102 -10.27 -6.94 -6.62
CA THR A 102 -11.36 -7.80 -6.16
C THR A 102 -11.07 -8.38 -4.78
N PHE A 103 -9.85 -8.84 -4.55
CA PHE A 103 -9.44 -9.36 -3.25
C PHE A 103 -9.51 -8.30 -2.15
N HIS A 104 -9.06 -7.07 -2.44
CA HIS A 104 -9.19 -5.93 -1.52
C HIS A 104 -10.64 -5.65 -1.14
N ARG A 105 -11.58 -5.71 -2.10
CA ARG A 105 -13.02 -5.57 -1.81
C ARG A 105 -13.47 -6.56 -0.74
N GLU A 106 -13.09 -7.84 -0.88
CA GLU A 106 -13.49 -8.88 0.07
C GLU A 106 -12.83 -8.67 1.45
N ILE A 107 -11.54 -8.30 1.51
CA ILE A 107 -10.86 -7.99 2.78
C ILE A 107 -11.59 -6.87 3.53
N ILE A 108 -11.94 -5.77 2.84
CA ILE A 108 -12.64 -4.67 3.48
C ILE A 108 -14.03 -5.11 3.97
N ALA A 109 -14.73 -5.97 3.23
CA ALA A 109 -16.01 -6.52 3.65
C ALA A 109 -15.87 -7.34 4.96
N ASP A 110 -14.82 -8.15 5.07
CA ASP A 110 -14.53 -8.94 6.27
C ASP A 110 -14.19 -8.05 7.47
N ILE A 111 -13.33 -7.05 7.29
CA ILE A 111 -13.01 -6.08 8.35
C ILE A 111 -14.28 -5.37 8.86
N ILE A 112 -15.18 -4.97 7.94
CA ILE A 112 -16.47 -4.35 8.31
C ILE A 112 -17.33 -5.33 9.10
N ALA A 113 -17.41 -6.59 8.69
CA ALA A 113 -18.20 -7.61 9.36
C ALA A 113 -17.69 -7.87 10.79
N GLU A 114 -16.37 -8.01 10.95
CA GLU A 114 -15.73 -8.17 12.24
C GLU A 114 -15.97 -6.96 13.15
N ALA A 115 -15.78 -5.74 12.64
CA ALA A 115 -16.00 -4.52 13.41
C ALA A 115 -17.43 -4.30 13.85
N ARG A 116 -18.40 -4.73 13.05
CA ARG A 116 -19.81 -4.74 13.47
C ARG A 116 -20.09 -5.73 14.59
N SER A 117 -19.30 -6.79 14.71
CA SER A 117 -19.51 -7.81 15.75
C SER A 117 -19.00 -7.38 17.13
N LEU A 118 -17.91 -6.61 17.18
CA LEU A 118 -17.25 -6.19 18.44
C LEU A 118 -17.86 -4.91 19.05
N LEU A 119 -18.50 -4.07 18.23
CA LEU A 119 -19.30 -2.90 18.68
C LEU A 119 -18.56 -1.88 19.57
N MET A 120 -17.29 -1.56 19.25
CA MET A 120 -16.57 -0.49 19.95
C MET A 120 -17.12 0.90 19.59
N GLU A 121 -17.82 1.54 20.52
CA GLU A 121 -18.55 2.79 20.26
C GLU A 121 -17.63 3.95 19.84
N GLU A 122 -16.45 4.06 20.45
CA GLU A 122 -15.43 5.06 20.15
C GLU A 122 -14.90 4.98 18.72
N ARG A 123 -14.97 3.79 18.09
CA ARG A 123 -14.46 3.53 16.74
C ARG A 123 -15.55 3.54 15.68
N ARG A 124 -16.79 3.87 16.06
CA ARG A 124 -17.97 3.85 15.16
C ARG A 124 -17.82 4.77 13.95
N GLU A 125 -17.17 5.92 14.09
CA GLU A 125 -16.97 6.85 12.97
C GLU A 125 -15.98 6.30 11.91
N TYR A 126 -14.94 5.58 12.33
CA TYR A 126 -14.05 4.87 11.40
C TYR A 126 -14.81 3.78 10.65
N LEU A 127 -15.63 2.99 11.35
CA LEU A 127 -16.45 1.96 10.72
C LEU A 127 -17.43 2.55 9.69
N LYS A 128 -18.10 3.67 10.01
CA LYS A 128 -18.96 4.37 9.04
C LYS A 128 -18.18 4.82 7.80
N THR A 129 -16.98 5.35 8.01
CA THR A 129 -16.09 5.78 6.93
C THR A 129 -15.69 4.60 6.05
N LEU A 130 -15.34 3.46 6.66
CA LEU A 130 -14.97 2.24 5.94
C LEU A 130 -16.14 1.66 5.14
N VAL A 131 -17.34 1.65 5.71
CA VAL A 131 -18.57 1.22 5.02
C VAL A 131 -18.87 2.09 3.80
N ARG A 132 -18.70 3.42 3.93
CA ARG A 132 -18.86 4.35 2.81
C ARG A 132 -17.81 4.09 1.73
N TYR A 133 -16.54 3.99 2.13
CA TYR A 133 -15.44 3.65 1.24
C TYR A 133 -15.72 2.36 0.46
N HIS A 134 -16.09 1.28 1.16
CA HIS A 134 -16.38 -0.02 0.54
C HIS A 134 -17.47 0.09 -0.51
N LYS A 135 -18.58 0.77 -0.20
CA LYS A 135 -19.67 0.98 -1.16
C LYS A 135 -19.21 1.75 -2.41
N ASP A 136 -18.48 2.83 -2.21
CA ASP A 136 -17.99 3.68 -3.31
C ASP A 136 -16.90 2.97 -4.13
N TYR A 137 -16.14 2.08 -3.50
CA TYR A 137 -15.14 1.22 -4.14
C TYR A 137 -15.80 0.13 -4.99
N CYS A 138 -16.79 -0.61 -4.45
CA CYS A 138 -17.52 -1.62 -5.22
C CYS A 138 -18.15 -1.04 -6.48
N SER A 139 -18.81 0.12 -6.37
CA SER A 139 -19.44 0.75 -7.53
C SER A 139 -18.44 1.14 -8.62
N TRP A 140 -17.22 1.54 -8.22
CA TRP A 140 -16.16 1.85 -9.16
C TRP A 140 -15.56 0.58 -9.77
N LEU A 141 -15.28 -0.45 -8.95
CA LEU A 141 -14.73 -1.72 -9.41
C LEU A 141 -15.67 -2.40 -10.41
N ASP A 142 -16.98 -2.42 -10.16
CA ASP A 142 -17.98 -2.94 -11.10
C ASP A 142 -17.94 -2.22 -12.46
N THR A 143 -17.59 -0.93 -12.46
CA THR A 143 -17.45 -0.15 -13.69
C THR A 143 -16.16 -0.53 -14.42
N MET A 144 -15.06 -0.72 -13.69
CA MET A 144 -13.78 -1.17 -14.23
C MET A 144 -13.85 -2.60 -14.78
N GLU A 145 -14.47 -3.53 -14.07
CA GLU A 145 -14.70 -4.91 -14.54
C GLU A 145 -15.43 -4.92 -15.88
N LYS A 146 -16.48 -4.09 -15.99
CA LYS A 146 -17.25 -3.95 -17.24
C LYS A 146 -16.40 -3.35 -18.37
N SER A 147 -15.55 -2.37 -18.11
CA SER A 147 -14.69 -1.81 -19.16
C SER A 147 -13.64 -2.83 -19.62
N LEU A 148 -12.99 -3.52 -18.68
CA LEU A 148 -11.99 -4.55 -18.97
C LEU A 148 -12.58 -5.77 -19.69
N SER A 149 -13.84 -6.12 -19.44
CA SER A 149 -14.51 -7.22 -20.13
C SER A 149 -14.90 -6.92 -21.59
N ARG A 150 -14.93 -5.63 -21.96
CA ARG A 150 -15.33 -5.16 -23.30
C ARG A 150 -14.13 -4.85 -24.20
N ALA A 151 -12.94 -4.65 -23.60
CA ALA A 151 -11.68 -4.38 -24.27
C ALA A 151 -10.96 -5.68 -24.64
#